data_AF-A0A8J3W113-F1
#
_entry.id   AF-A0A8J3W113-F1
#
_cell.length_a   1.000
_cell.length_b   1.000
_cell.length_c   1.000
_cell.angle_alpha   90.00
_cell.angle_beta   90.00
_cell.angle_gamma   90.00
#
_symmetry.space_group_name_H-M   'P 1'
#
loop_
_entity.id
_entity.type
_entity.pdbx_description
1 polymer ?
#
loop_
_entity_poly.entity_id
_entity_poly.type
_entity_poly.pdbx_seq_one_letter_code
_entity_poly.pdbx_strand_id
1 'polypeptide(L)'
;MGDEVGSLNDELVNGEQRIAGASADLDMLFDEVEALRALADDPQASADQAQVYDFSIRWGTLLAGRLPRLDHYYRRGGLTSDERARYDTLRAALRDTLPAMERLGIARPTVPLGDAADR
;
A
#
# COMPACT_ATOMS: atom_id res chain seq x y z
N MET A 1 -11.74 -53.01 21.63
CA MET A 1 -10.47 -52.26 21.68
C MET A 1 -10.67 -51.10 20.74
N GLY A 2 -11.23 -50.02 21.29
CA GLY A 2 -11.83 -48.92 20.53
C GLY A 2 -10.80 -47.89 20.12
N ASP A 3 -11.03 -47.32 18.95
CA ASP A 3 -10.37 -46.15 18.38
C ASP A 3 -10.32 -44.95 19.34
N GLU A 4 -9.16 -44.30 19.41
CA GLU A 4 -9.04 -42.87 19.69
C GLU A 4 -8.01 -42.26 18.74
N VAL A 5 -8.47 -41.93 17.54
CA VAL A 5 -7.95 -40.79 16.77
C VAL A 5 -8.69 -39.55 17.27
N GLY A 6 -7.98 -38.61 17.89
CA GLY A 6 -8.64 -37.45 18.48
C GLY A 6 -7.68 -36.42 19.05
N SER A 7 -7.20 -35.54 18.19
CA SER A 7 -7.11 -34.11 18.44
C SER A 7 -6.49 -33.65 19.77
N LEU A 8 -5.20 -33.32 19.74
CA LEU A 8 -4.63 -32.26 20.59
C LEU A 8 -3.58 -31.50 19.78
N ASN A 9 -4.03 -30.78 18.75
CA ASN A 9 -3.25 -29.67 18.18
C ASN A 9 -4.01 -28.34 18.32
N ASP A 10 -4.92 -28.29 19.29
CA ASP A 10 -5.65 -27.09 19.71
C ASP A 10 -4.90 -26.47 20.90
N GLU A 11 -3.71 -25.92 20.64
CA GLU A 11 -3.06 -25.04 21.59
C GLU A 11 -2.60 -23.77 20.85
N LEU A 12 -3.37 -22.71 21.10
CA LEU A 12 -2.95 -21.30 21.10
C LEU A 12 -2.96 -20.56 19.74
N VAL A 13 -4.19 -20.43 19.25
CA VAL A 13 -4.73 -19.21 18.66
C VAL A 13 -4.39 -17.98 19.54
N ASN A 14 -3.95 -16.88 18.91
CA ASN A 14 -3.67 -15.52 19.44
C ASN A 14 -2.25 -15.20 19.94
N GLY A 15 -1.39 -14.80 19.00
CA GLY A 15 -0.14 -14.08 19.25
C GLY A 15 0.44 -13.58 17.92
N GLU A 16 -0.05 -12.44 17.44
CA GLU A 16 0.44 -11.71 16.25
C GLU A 16 0.65 -12.58 15.00
N GLN A 17 -0.44 -12.83 14.24
CA GLN A 17 -0.29 -13.31 12.88
C GLN A 17 0.25 -12.18 11.99
N ARG A 18 1.55 -11.90 12.12
CA ARG A 18 2.26 -10.88 11.35
C ARG A 18 2.27 -11.31 9.89
N ILE A 19 1.68 -10.48 9.04
CA ILE A 19 1.66 -10.77 7.61
C ILE A 19 3.03 -10.47 7.02
N ALA A 20 3.69 -11.52 6.52
CA ALA A 20 4.97 -11.38 5.85
C ALA A 20 4.87 -10.40 4.68
N GLY A 21 5.85 -9.49 4.58
CA GLY A 21 6.00 -8.56 3.48
C GLY A 21 5.14 -7.30 3.53
N ALA A 22 4.31 -7.07 4.56
CA ALA A 22 3.56 -5.80 4.69
C ALA A 22 4.51 -4.60 4.81
N SER A 23 5.54 -4.70 5.65
CA SER A 23 6.60 -3.67 5.74
C SER A 23 7.31 -3.42 4.40
N ALA A 24 7.64 -4.47 3.64
CA ALA A 24 8.28 -4.31 2.32
C ALA A 24 7.33 -3.69 1.28
N ASP A 25 6.04 -4.03 1.31
CA ASP A 25 5.04 -3.39 0.47
C ASP A 25 4.90 -1.90 0.79
N LEU A 26 4.93 -1.53 2.07
CA LEU A 26 4.93 -0.14 2.52
C LEU A 26 6.17 0.60 2.03
N ASP A 27 7.36 0.02 2.19
CA ASP A 27 8.62 0.62 1.71
C ASP A 27 8.54 0.94 0.21
N MET A 28 8.15 -0.04 -0.61
CA MET A 28 8.02 0.15 -2.07
C MET A 28 7.01 1.24 -2.44
N LEU A 29 5.88 1.31 -1.73
CA LEU A 29 4.86 2.33 -2.01
C LEU A 29 5.31 3.73 -1.58
N PHE A 30 6.05 3.86 -0.47
CA PHE A 30 6.64 5.14 -0.07
C PHE A 30 7.69 5.61 -1.08
N ASP A 31 8.59 4.71 -1.49
CA ASP A 31 9.61 5.03 -2.49
C ASP A 31 8.98 5.50 -3.80
N GLU A 32 7.92 4.83 -4.28
CA GLU A 32 7.26 5.23 -5.53
C GLU A 32 6.44 6.53 -5.36
N VAL A 33 5.94 6.85 -4.16
CA VAL A 33 5.32 8.16 -3.88
C VAL A 33 6.35 9.28 -3.93
N GLU A 34 7.55 9.08 -3.39
CA GLU A 34 8.63 10.07 -3.51
C GLU A 34 9.10 10.21 -4.96
N ALA A 35 9.20 9.10 -5.69
CA ALA A 35 9.51 9.13 -7.12
C ALA A 35 8.43 9.87 -7.94
N LEU A 36 7.15 9.71 -7.58
CA LEU A 36 6.05 10.49 -8.18
C LEU A 36 6.22 11.98 -7.94
N ARG A 37 6.55 12.40 -6.71
CA ARG A 37 6.79 13.80 -6.37
C ARG A 37 7.96 14.36 -7.16
N ALA A 38 9.08 13.64 -7.20
CA ALA A 38 10.25 14.05 -7.97
C ALA A 38 9.95 14.19 -9.47
N LEU A 39 9.24 13.21 -10.05
CA LEU A 39 8.81 13.26 -11.45
C LEU A 39 7.88 14.45 -11.71
N ALA A 40 6.96 14.71 -10.78
CA ALA A 40 6.00 15.80 -10.87
C ALA A 40 6.69 17.18 -10.77
N ASP A 41 7.67 17.33 -9.90
CA ASP A 41 8.33 18.61 -9.62
C ASP A 41 9.40 18.99 -10.65
N ASP A 42 9.87 18.05 -11.47
CA ASP A 42 10.78 18.29 -12.59
C ASP A 42 10.00 18.58 -13.89
N PRO A 43 10.03 19.82 -14.42
CA PRO A 43 9.32 20.18 -15.65
C PRO A 43 9.80 19.43 -16.89
N GLN A 44 11.09 19.05 -16.94
CA GLN A 44 11.66 18.34 -18.07
C GLN A 44 11.24 16.87 -18.03
N ALA A 45 11.35 16.23 -16.86
CA ALA A 45 10.95 14.84 -16.69
C ALA A 45 9.44 14.65 -16.85
N SER A 46 8.61 15.57 -16.33
CA SER A 46 7.16 15.50 -16.49
C SER A 46 6.66 15.80 -17.91
N ALA A 47 7.48 16.47 -18.74
CA ALA A 47 7.19 16.68 -20.16
C ALA A 47 7.64 15.51 -21.05
N ASP A 48 8.52 14.64 -20.55
CA ASP A 48 8.97 13.44 -21.25
C ASP A 48 7.93 12.32 -21.15
N GLN A 49 7.19 12.09 -22.24
CA GLN A 49 6.14 11.09 -22.30
C GLN A 49 6.65 9.66 -22.11
N ALA A 50 7.89 9.35 -22.54
CA ALA A 50 8.45 8.01 -22.35
C ALA A 50 8.74 7.78 -20.86
N GLN A 51 9.32 8.76 -20.19
CA GLN A 51 9.60 8.69 -18.76
C GLN A 51 8.32 8.59 -17.92
N VAL A 52 7.29 9.40 -18.24
CA VAL A 52 5.98 9.33 -17.57
C VAL A 52 5.31 7.97 -17.82
N TYR A 53 5.39 7.44 -19.05
CA TYR A 53 4.83 6.13 -19.39
C TYR A 53 5.51 5.00 -18.60
N ASP A 54 6.84 4.98 -18.56
CA ASP A 54 7.59 3.96 -17.80
C ASP A 54 7.28 4.02 -16.31
N PHE A 55 7.14 5.22 -15.75
CA PHE A 55 6.68 5.42 -14.38
C PHE A 55 5.26 4.86 -14.19
N SER A 56 4.34 5.18 -15.10
CA SER A 56 2.93 4.77 -15.02
C SER A 56 2.74 3.25 -14.95
N ILE A 57 3.59 2.47 -15.63
CA ILE A 57 3.55 1.00 -15.60
C ILE A 57 3.89 0.47 -14.20
N ARG A 58 4.98 0.95 -13.61
CA ARG A 58 5.40 0.54 -12.26
C ARG A 58 4.39 0.98 -11.22
N TRP A 59 3.96 2.23 -11.30
CA TRP A 59 2.92 2.82 -10.46
C TRP A 59 1.63 1.99 -10.49
N GLY A 60 1.11 1.69 -11.68
CA GLY A 60 -0.10 0.89 -11.85
C GLY A 60 0.02 -0.51 -11.25
N THR A 61 1.19 -1.15 -11.35
CA THR A 61 1.45 -2.47 -10.76
C THR A 61 1.36 -2.43 -9.24
N LEU A 62 1.94 -1.41 -8.60
CA LEU A 62 1.89 -1.24 -7.14
C LEU A 62 0.45 -0.96 -6.68
N LEU A 63 -0.28 -0.11 -7.39
CA LEU A 63 -1.67 0.24 -7.08
C LEU A 63 -2.66 -0.92 -7.29
N ALA A 64 -2.42 -1.81 -8.25
CA ALA A 64 -3.29 -2.94 -8.51
C ALA A 64 -2.99 -4.15 -7.60
N GLY A 65 -1.74 -4.32 -7.18
CA GLY A 65 -1.31 -5.48 -6.39
C GLY A 65 -1.13 -5.20 -4.90
N ARG A 66 -0.15 -4.35 -4.57
CA ARG A 66 0.32 -4.17 -3.19
C ARG A 66 -0.63 -3.31 -2.36
N LEU A 67 -1.12 -2.21 -2.95
CA LEU A 67 -1.98 -1.29 -2.21
C LEU A 67 -3.32 -1.94 -1.76
N PRO A 68 -4.05 -2.70 -2.60
CA PRO A 68 -5.27 -3.39 -2.17
C PRO A 68 -5.00 -4.50 -1.16
N ARG A 69 -3.84 -5.16 -1.25
CA ARG A 69 -3.40 -6.14 -0.26
C ARG A 69 -3.17 -5.51 1.11
N LEU A 70 -2.45 -4.39 1.18
CA LEU A 70 -2.23 -3.66 2.44
C LEU A 70 -3.56 -3.16 3.03
N ASP A 71 -4.42 -2.59 2.19
CA ASP A 71 -5.74 -2.14 2.61
C ASP A 71 -6.60 -3.29 3.19
N HIS A 72 -6.57 -4.46 2.56
CA HIS A 72 -7.26 -5.65 3.04
C HIS A 72 -6.83 -6.01 4.47
N TYR A 73 -5.52 -6.02 4.74
CA TYR A 73 -5.00 -6.32 6.08
C TYR A 73 -5.25 -5.20 7.09
N TYR A 74 -5.15 -3.94 6.66
CA TYR A 74 -5.48 -2.79 7.49
C TYR A 74 -6.91 -2.91 8.04
N ARG A 75 -7.90 -3.17 7.18
CA ARG A 75 -9.31 -3.29 7.56
C ARG A 75 -9.60 -4.49 8.47
N ARG A 76 -8.80 -5.55 8.38
CA ARG A 76 -8.94 -6.77 9.20
C ARG A 76 -8.11 -6.77 10.49
N GLY A 77 -7.37 -5.70 10.76
CA GLY A 77 -6.47 -5.63 11.92
C GLY A 77 -5.25 -6.57 11.80
N GLY A 78 -4.86 -6.95 10.58
CA GLY A 78 -3.72 -7.83 10.31
C GLY A 78 -2.36 -7.12 10.20
N LEU A 79 -2.34 -5.80 10.34
CA LEU A 79 -1.10 -5.00 10.43
C LEU A 79 -0.73 -4.79 11.90
N THR A 80 0.57 -4.78 12.18
CA THR A 80 1.11 -4.32 13.48
C THR A 80 0.75 -2.86 13.72
N SER A 81 0.85 -2.37 14.97
CA SER A 81 0.59 -0.97 15.29
C SER A 81 1.46 -0.01 14.47
N ASP A 82 2.73 -0.35 14.28
CA ASP A 82 3.68 0.45 13.49
C ASP A 82 3.32 0.44 12.00
N GLU A 83 3.04 -0.73 11.43
CA GLU A 83 2.61 -0.85 10.02
C GLU A 83 1.28 -0.13 9.76
N ARG A 84 0.36 -0.17 10.72
CA ARG A 84 -0.90 0.57 10.66
C ARG A 84 -0.66 2.07 10.62
N ALA A 85 0.17 2.61 11.51
CA ALA A 85 0.52 4.03 11.52
C ALA A 85 1.24 4.46 10.22
N ARG A 86 2.12 3.59 9.70
CA ARG A 86 2.79 3.80 8.41
C ARG A 86 1.79 3.77 7.25
N TYR A 87 0.83 2.87 7.26
CA TYR A 87 -0.21 2.80 6.24
C TYR A 87 -1.13 4.03 6.27
N ASP A 88 -1.49 4.52 7.47
CA ASP A 88 -2.23 5.79 7.62
C ASP A 88 -1.45 6.97 7.01
N THR A 89 -0.15 7.01 7.25
CA THR A 89 0.76 7.99 6.65
C THR A 89 0.83 7.86 5.12
N LEU A 90 0.91 6.63 4.61
CA LEU A 90 0.91 6.36 3.17
C LEU A 90 -0.39 6.84 2.51
N ARG A 91 -1.56 6.58 3.13
CA ARG A 91 -2.85 7.06 2.61
C ARG A 91 -2.91 8.58 2.54
N ALA A 92 -2.34 9.27 3.53
CA ALA A 92 -2.20 10.73 3.48
C ALA A 92 -1.30 11.18 2.33
N ALA A 93 -0.11 10.59 2.18
CA ALA A 93 0.82 10.93 1.11
C ALA A 93 0.26 10.66 -0.29
N LEU A 94 -0.49 9.57 -0.46
CA LEU A 94 -1.22 9.25 -1.70
C LEU A 94 -2.31 10.28 -2.00
N ARG A 95 -3.01 10.79 -0.97
CA ARG A 95 -4.03 11.83 -1.15
C ARG A 95 -3.39 13.14 -1.61
N ASP A 96 -2.29 13.53 -0.97
CA ASP A 96 -1.59 14.78 -1.28
C ASP A 96 -1.01 14.78 -2.70
N THR A 97 -0.74 13.59 -3.27
CA THR A 97 -0.19 13.43 -4.62
C THR A 97 -1.26 13.27 -5.71
N LEU A 98 -2.56 13.23 -5.38
CA LEU A 98 -3.64 13.14 -6.37
C LEU A 98 -3.59 14.23 -7.46
N PRO A 99 -3.29 15.51 -7.16
CA PRO A 99 -3.18 16.54 -8.20
C PRO A 99 -2.02 16.27 -9.17
N ALA A 100 -0.91 15.72 -8.67
CA ALA A 100 0.22 15.32 -9.52
C ALA A 100 -0.17 14.16 -10.45
N MET A 101 -0.87 13.14 -9.92
CA MET A 101 -1.36 12.02 -10.72
C MET A 101 -2.31 12.49 -11.83
N GLU A 102 -3.20 13.44 -11.52
CA GLU A 102 -4.12 14.03 -12.49
C GLU A 102 -3.39 14.78 -13.59
N ARG A 103 -2.45 15.67 -13.23
CA ARG A 103 -1.66 16.43 -14.18
C ARG A 103 -0.82 15.54 -15.09
N LEU A 104 -0.23 14.48 -14.54
CA LEU A 104 0.59 13.52 -15.29
C LEU A 104 -0.26 12.50 -16.08
N GLY A 105 -1.58 12.44 -15.85
CA GLY A 105 -2.47 11.50 -16.53
C GLY A 105 -2.27 10.04 -16.15
N ILE A 106 -1.75 9.76 -14.94
CA ILE A 106 -1.47 8.41 -14.46
C ILE A 106 -2.56 7.87 -13.52
N ALA A 107 -2.51 6.56 -13.24
CA ALA A 107 -3.50 5.87 -12.43
C ALA A 107 -3.63 6.46 -11.01
N ARG A 108 -4.86 6.46 -10.47
CA ARG A 108 -5.16 6.86 -9.08
C ARG A 108 -5.36 5.63 -8.19
N PRO A 109 -5.11 5.74 -6.87
CA PRO A 109 -5.45 4.70 -5.91
C PRO A 109 -6.92 4.27 -5.99
N THR A 110 -7.17 2.97 -5.95
CA THR A 110 -8.54 2.38 -5.96
C THR A 110 -9.09 2.10 -4.56
N VAL A 111 -8.24 2.20 -3.54
CA VAL A 111 -8.61 2.01 -2.14
C VAL A 111 -9.02 3.34 -1.52
N PRO A 112 -9.91 3.34 -0.49
CA PRO A 112 -10.24 4.56 0.23
C PRO A 112 -9.01 5.13 0.95
N LEU A 113 -8.66 6.38 0.65
CA LEU A 113 -7.57 7.06 1.34
C LEU A 113 -8.02 7.65 2.69
N GLY A 114 -9.32 7.74 2.95
CA GLY A 114 -9.92 8.47 4.07
C GLY A 114 -10.08 9.96 3.77
N ASP A 115 -10.72 10.71 4.65
CA ASP A 115 -10.86 12.17 4.52
C ASP A 115 -9.79 12.88 5.35
N ALA A 116 -9.43 14.11 4.94
CA ALA A 116 -8.47 14.93 5.69
C ALA A 116 -8.99 15.34 7.10
N ALA A 117 -10.29 15.15 7.36
CA ALA A 117 -10.98 15.57 8.58
C ALA A 117 -11.00 14.51 9.70
N ASP A 118 -10.56 13.27 9.44
CA ASP A 118 -10.54 12.17 10.43
C ASP A 118 -9.30 12.20 11.36
N ARG A 119 -8.74 13.38 11.63
CA ARG A 119 -7.54 13.54 12.46
C ARG A 119 -7.85 14.16 13.82
#